data_AF-A0A3P4AR88-F1
#
_entry.id   AF-A0A3P4AR88-F1
#
_cell.length_a   1.000
_cell.length_b   1.000
_cell.length_c   1.000
_cell.angle_alpha   90.00
_cell.angle_beta   90.00
_cell.angle_gamma   90.00
#
_symmetry.space_group_name_H-M   'P 1'
#
loop_
_entity.id
_entity.type
_entity.pdbx_description
1 polymer ?
#
loop_
_entity_poly.entity_id
_entity_poly.type
_entity_poly.pdbx_seq_one_letter_code
_entity_poly.pdbx_strand_id
1 'polypeptide(L)'
;MWDVIVVGGGPSGLSAALFLARAGLKVLVLDGGRSKVKGVSRVPNYPGLLDEPSGEELLRRLEAHARRYGAEVRPGVVKGVRDMGGVFEVETEEGVEKAERLLLCTHKDPTLPSLLGLTRRGAYIDTDEGGRTSYPRVYAAGVARGKVPGHAIISAGDGAYVAVHLVSDLRGEPYKDHAL
;
A
#
# COMPACT_ATOMS: atom_id res chain seq x y z
N MET A 1 -8.35 14.70 -6.20
CA MET A 1 -8.10 14.61 -4.76
C MET A 1 -8.51 13.22 -4.32
N TRP A 2 -7.60 12.53 -3.65
CA TRP A 2 -7.73 11.13 -3.21
C TRP A 2 -7.97 11.07 -1.72
N ASP A 3 -8.71 10.07 -1.26
CA ASP A 3 -8.83 9.81 0.17
C ASP A 3 -7.52 9.18 0.68
N VAL A 4 -6.95 8.27 -0.12
CA VAL A 4 -5.69 7.60 0.18
C VAL A 4 -4.83 7.47 -1.09
N ILE A 5 -3.56 7.88 -1.00
CA ILE A 5 -2.53 7.45 -1.94
C ILE A 5 -1.74 6.29 -1.33
N VAL A 6 -1.70 5.17 -2.03
CA VAL A 6 -0.87 4.02 -1.71
C VAL A 6 0.43 4.11 -2.52
N VAL A 7 1.57 4.11 -1.84
CA VAL A 7 2.88 4.17 -2.51
C VAL A 7 3.47 2.77 -2.62
N GLY A 8 3.50 2.25 -3.85
CA GLY A 8 4.07 0.95 -4.24
C GLY A 8 3.02 -0.06 -4.69
N GLY A 9 3.12 -0.53 -5.94
CA GLY A 9 2.24 -1.55 -6.54
C GLY A 9 2.68 -2.99 -6.28
N GLY A 10 3.23 -3.27 -5.10
CA GLY A 10 3.53 -4.64 -4.66
C GLY A 10 2.29 -5.37 -4.11
N PRO A 11 2.42 -6.64 -3.68
CA PRO A 11 1.30 -7.39 -3.12
C PRO A 11 0.61 -6.69 -1.93
N SER A 12 1.36 -6.04 -1.04
CA SER A 12 0.78 -5.28 0.07
C SER A 12 -0.01 -4.05 -0.40
N GLY A 13 0.52 -3.28 -1.34
CA GLY A 13 -0.11 -2.07 -1.84
C GLY A 13 -1.37 -2.35 -2.66
N LEU A 14 -1.30 -3.32 -3.57
CA LEU A 14 -2.45 -3.72 -4.38
C LEU A 14 -3.57 -4.35 -3.54
N SER A 15 -3.20 -5.17 -2.54
CA SER A 15 -4.17 -5.72 -1.58
C SER A 15 -4.80 -4.61 -0.73
N ALA A 16 -4.00 -3.68 -0.20
CA ALA A 16 -4.53 -2.56 0.55
C ALA A 16 -5.48 -1.70 -0.31
N ALA A 17 -5.10 -1.40 -1.55
CA ALA A 17 -5.91 -0.61 -2.46
C ALA A 17 -7.26 -1.27 -2.76
N LEU A 18 -7.28 -2.60 -2.93
CA LEU A 18 -8.51 -3.39 -3.05
C LEU A 18 -9.46 -3.15 -1.86
N PHE A 19 -8.96 -3.31 -0.62
CA PHE A 19 -9.80 -3.17 0.58
C PHE A 19 -10.25 -1.72 0.82
N LEU A 20 -9.37 -0.75 0.59
CA LEU A 20 -9.70 0.68 0.69
C LEU A 20 -10.78 1.08 -0.33
N ALA A 21 -10.64 0.63 -1.59
CA ALA A 21 -11.61 0.93 -2.63
C ALA A 21 -12.97 0.25 -2.36
N ARG A 22 -12.95 -1.00 -1.88
CA ARG A 22 -14.17 -1.70 -1.41
C ARG A 22 -14.88 -0.98 -0.27
N ALA A 23 -14.13 -0.28 0.57
CA ALA A 23 -14.68 0.55 1.64
C ALA A 23 -15.28 1.89 1.16
N GLY A 24 -15.28 2.15 -0.16
CA GLY A 24 -15.84 3.34 -0.79
C GLY A 24 -14.88 4.52 -0.92
N LEU A 25 -13.58 4.31 -0.65
CA LEU A 25 -12.58 5.37 -0.74
C LEU A 25 -12.06 5.56 -2.17
N LYS A 26 -11.76 6.80 -2.53
CA LYS A 26 -11.01 7.16 -3.74
C LYS A 26 -9.54 6.85 -3.50
N VAL A 27 -9.04 5.80 -4.16
CA VAL A 27 -7.68 5.29 -3.97
C VAL A 27 -6.86 5.44 -5.24
N LEU A 28 -5.66 5.99 -5.10
CA LEU A 28 -4.63 5.95 -6.13
C LEU A 28 -3.42 5.15 -5.64
N VAL A 29 -3.00 4.15 -6.41
CA VAL A 29 -1.73 3.47 -6.25
C VAL A 29 -0.73 4.08 -7.22
N LEU A 30 0.38 4.57 -6.66
CA LEU A 30 1.55 5.00 -7.44
C LEU A 30 2.57 3.87 -7.44
N ASP A 31 2.70 3.18 -8.58
CA ASP A 31 3.61 2.04 -8.73
C ASP A 31 4.91 2.42 -9.45
N GLY A 32 6.02 2.36 -8.72
CA GLY A 32 7.35 2.52 -9.29
C GLY A 32 7.87 1.29 -10.05
N GLY A 33 7.11 0.19 -10.14
CA GLY A 33 7.47 -1.02 -10.89
C GLY A 33 8.62 -1.84 -10.28
N ARG A 34 9.00 -1.55 -9.02
CA ARG A 34 10.15 -2.13 -8.31
C ARG A 34 9.77 -3.25 -7.33
N SER A 35 8.57 -3.82 -7.46
CA SER A 35 8.10 -4.92 -6.61
C SER A 35 9.04 -6.13 -6.70
N LYS A 36 9.46 -6.66 -5.53
CA LYS A 36 10.42 -7.78 -5.46
C LYS A 36 9.88 -9.08 -6.06
N VAL A 37 8.56 -9.27 -6.07
CA VAL A 37 7.95 -10.47 -6.65
C VAL A 37 8.02 -10.46 -8.17
N LYS A 38 8.18 -9.30 -8.83
CA LYS A 38 8.14 -9.18 -10.30
C LYS A 38 9.13 -10.11 -11.01
N GLY A 39 10.32 -10.32 -10.44
CA GLY A 39 11.36 -11.20 -11.01
C GLY A 39 11.21 -12.69 -10.69
N VAL A 40 10.16 -13.10 -9.98
CA VAL A 40 9.92 -14.50 -9.61
C VAL A 40 9.32 -15.24 -10.81
N SER A 41 9.91 -16.38 -11.19
CA SER A 41 9.45 -17.17 -12.35
C SER A 41 8.15 -17.94 -12.09
N ARG A 42 7.91 -18.37 -10.85
CA ARG A 42 6.76 -19.19 -10.45
C ARG A 42 6.40 -18.93 -8.98
N VAL A 43 5.11 -18.76 -8.69
CA VAL A 43 4.60 -18.53 -7.32
C VAL A 43 3.75 -19.73 -6.87
N PRO A 44 4.38 -20.77 -6.27
CA PRO A 44 3.68 -21.99 -5.84
C PRO A 44 2.86 -21.82 -4.54
N ASN A 45 3.13 -20.75 -3.80
CA ASN A 45 2.72 -20.60 -2.39
C ASN A 45 1.69 -19.50 -2.18
N TYR A 46 0.86 -19.23 -3.19
CA TYR A 46 -0.26 -18.30 -3.10
C TYR A 46 -1.58 -19.08 -3.24
N PRO A 47 -2.29 -19.37 -2.12
CA PRO A 47 -3.50 -20.18 -2.14
C PRO A 47 -4.54 -19.68 -3.15
N GLY A 48 -5.16 -20.61 -3.88
CA GLY A 48 -6.14 -20.30 -4.93
C GLY A 48 -5.56 -20.06 -6.32
N LEU A 49 -4.23 -19.88 -6.45
CA LEU A 49 -3.56 -19.76 -7.74
C LEU A 49 -2.93 -21.10 -8.15
N LEU A 50 -3.79 -22.03 -8.60
CA LEU A 50 -3.40 -23.41 -8.96
C LEU A 50 -2.46 -23.48 -10.17
N ASP A 51 -2.46 -22.46 -11.02
CA ASP A 51 -1.62 -22.35 -12.19
C ASP A 51 -0.22 -21.80 -11.88
N GLU A 52 0.06 -21.49 -10.61
CA GLU A 52 1.35 -21.03 -10.09
C GLU A 52 2.01 -19.94 -10.96
N PRO A 53 1.35 -18.78 -11.13
CA PRO A 53 1.74 -17.77 -12.09
C PRO A 53 3.16 -17.24 -11.81
N SER A 54 3.76 -16.60 -12.82
CA SER A 54 4.95 -15.78 -12.58
C SER A 54 4.61 -14.63 -11.64
N GLY A 55 5.63 -14.05 -11.02
CA GLY A 55 5.42 -12.92 -10.12
C GLY A 55 4.90 -11.67 -10.83
N GLU A 56 5.23 -11.48 -12.12
CA GLU A 56 4.62 -10.43 -12.93
C GLU A 56 3.13 -10.68 -13.19
N GLU A 57 2.77 -11.93 -13.50
CA GLU A 57 1.37 -12.32 -13.70
C GLU A 57 0.57 -12.21 -12.39
N LEU A 58 1.16 -12.56 -11.24
CA LEU A 58 0.56 -12.31 -9.93
C LEU A 58 0.26 -10.82 -9.75
N LEU A 59 1.20 -9.93 -10.04
CA LEU A 59 1.00 -8.48 -9.90
C LEU A 59 -0.13 -7.99 -10.82
N ARG A 60 -0.16 -8.43 -12.08
CA ARG A 60 -1.26 -8.10 -13.01
C ARG A 60 -2.62 -8.54 -12.48
N ARG A 61 -2.73 -9.75 -11.92
CA ARG A 61 -3.99 -10.26 -11.33
C ARG A 61 -4.41 -9.45 -10.11
N LEU A 62 -3.48 -9.13 -9.21
CA LEU A 62 -3.75 -8.30 -8.03
C LEU A 62 -4.19 -6.89 -8.43
N GLU A 63 -3.53 -6.29 -9.42
CA GLU A 63 -3.87 -4.98 -9.97
C GLU A 63 -5.25 -4.98 -10.62
N ALA A 64 -5.56 -5.98 -11.45
CA ALA A 64 -6.89 -6.15 -12.04
C ALA A 64 -7.98 -6.27 -10.97
N HIS A 65 -7.69 -6.97 -9.86
CA HIS A 65 -8.62 -7.11 -8.74
C HIS A 65 -8.85 -5.77 -8.03
N ALA A 66 -7.79 -5.01 -7.74
CA ALA A 66 -7.92 -3.69 -7.13
C ALA A 66 -8.71 -2.73 -8.03
N ARG A 67 -8.40 -2.70 -9.34
CA ARG A 67 -9.12 -1.87 -10.33
C ARG A 67 -10.60 -2.23 -10.43
N ARG A 68 -10.95 -3.53 -10.35
CA ARG A 68 -12.35 -3.98 -10.38
C ARG A 68 -13.21 -3.30 -9.30
N TYR A 69 -12.62 -2.92 -8.17
CA TYR A 69 -13.32 -2.23 -7.08
C TYR A 69 -13.13 -0.71 -7.06
N GLY A 70 -12.52 -0.14 -8.10
CA GLY A 70 -12.42 1.31 -8.27
C GLY A 70 -11.10 1.94 -7.81
N ALA A 71 -10.10 1.15 -7.41
CA ALA A 71 -8.76 1.69 -7.22
C ALA A 71 -8.14 2.09 -8.57
N GLU A 72 -7.56 3.28 -8.64
CA GLU A 72 -6.71 3.65 -9.77
C GLU A 72 -5.27 3.22 -9.51
N VAL A 73 -4.60 2.66 -10.52
CA VAL A 73 -3.20 2.25 -10.44
C VAL A 73 -2.48 2.89 -11.61
N ARG A 74 -1.50 3.74 -11.30
CA ARG A 74 -0.71 4.48 -12.29
C ARG A 74 0.78 4.21 -12.07
N PRO A 75 1.58 4.14 -13.15
CA PRO A 75 3.03 4.15 -13.00
C PRO A 75 3.46 5.47 -12.34
N GLY A 76 4.47 5.41 -11.48
CA GLY A 76 4.96 6.62 -10.83
C GLY A 76 5.90 6.34 -9.67
N VAL A 77 7.13 6.82 -9.78
CA VAL A 77 8.05 6.85 -8.64
C VAL A 77 7.78 8.11 -7.84
N VAL A 78 7.33 7.96 -6.60
CA VAL A 78 7.19 9.09 -5.68
C VAL A 78 8.57 9.56 -5.24
N LYS A 79 8.83 10.85 -5.45
CA LYS A 79 10.10 11.52 -5.14
C LYS A 79 10.00 12.50 -3.97
N GLY A 80 8.80 13.02 -3.71
CA GLY A 80 8.57 14.04 -2.71
C GLY A 80 7.20 13.91 -2.08
N VAL A 81 7.10 14.28 -0.80
CA VAL A 81 5.82 14.44 -0.09
C VAL A 81 5.89 15.72 0.74
N ARG A 82 4.86 16.56 0.66
CA ARG A 82 4.70 17.76 1.48
C ARG A 82 3.32 17.73 2.16
N ASP A 83 3.27 17.89 3.48
CA ASP A 83 2.00 18.09 4.20
C ASP A 83 1.64 19.58 4.14
N MET A 84 0.46 19.88 3.61
CA MET A 84 -0.08 21.23 3.48
C MET A 84 -1.09 21.56 4.60
N GLY A 85 -1.02 20.87 5.74
CA GLY A 85 -1.88 21.10 6.90
C GLY A 85 -3.23 20.38 6.82
N GLY A 86 -3.24 19.16 6.26
CA GLY A 86 -4.47 18.37 6.09
C GLY A 86 -4.54 17.57 4.80
N VAL A 87 -3.70 17.94 3.82
CA VAL A 87 -3.57 17.27 2.53
C VAL A 87 -2.10 17.11 2.21
N PHE A 88 -1.71 15.91 1.82
CA PHE A 88 -0.39 15.62 1.29
C PHE A 88 -0.35 15.92 -0.21
N GLU A 89 0.64 16.72 -0.63
CA GLU A 89 1.07 16.79 -2.02
C GLU A 89 2.15 15.72 -2.26
N VAL A 90 1.87 14.80 -3.18
CA VAL A 90 2.73 13.68 -3.53
C VAL A 90 3.31 13.94 -4.92
N GLU A 91 4.62 14.12 -4.99
CA GLU A 91 5.33 14.46 -6.22
C GLU A 91 5.87 13.22 -6.91
N THR A 92 5.59 13.13 -8.20
CA THR A 92 6.09 12.10 -9.12
C THR A 92 6.74 12.76 -10.34
N GLU A 93 7.31 11.97 -11.24
CA GLU A 93 7.80 12.49 -12.53
C GLU A 93 6.69 13.04 -13.43
N GLU A 94 5.46 12.54 -13.27
CA GLU A 94 4.32 12.91 -14.11
C GLU A 94 3.56 14.13 -13.57
N GLY A 95 3.86 14.55 -12.33
CA GLY A 95 3.23 15.69 -11.68
C GLY A 95 2.95 15.45 -10.20
N VAL A 96 2.03 16.27 -9.67
CA VAL A 96 1.67 16.29 -8.26
C VAL A 96 0.25 15.77 -8.07
N GLU A 97 0.12 14.77 -7.19
CA GLU A 97 -1.16 14.23 -6.74
C GLU A 97 -1.46 14.68 -5.32
N LYS A 98 -2.74 14.74 -4.95
CA LYS A 98 -3.18 15.23 -3.62
C LYS A 98 -4.01 14.19 -2.89
N ALA A 99 -3.67 13.89 -1.64
CA ALA A 99 -4.41 12.96 -0.80
C ALA A 99 -4.51 13.38 0.67
N GLU A 100 -5.56 12.95 1.36
CA GLU A 100 -5.68 13.17 2.80
C GLU A 100 -4.77 12.24 3.64
N ARG A 101 -4.54 11.01 3.14
CA ARG A 101 -3.76 9.97 3.82
C ARG A 101 -2.77 9.30 2.87
N LEU A 102 -1.71 8.77 3.45
CA LEU A 102 -0.70 7.99 2.74
C LEU A 102 -0.59 6.59 3.34
N LEU A 103 -0.45 5.58 2.49
CA LEU A 103 -0.12 4.22 2.89
C LEU A 103 1.17 3.78 2.18
N LEU A 104 2.25 3.66 2.96
CA LEU A 104 3.59 3.35 2.46
C LEU A 104 3.78 1.82 2.35
N CYS A 105 3.81 1.34 1.12
CA CYS A 105 4.06 -0.05 0.73
C CYS A 105 5.40 -0.19 0.00
N THR A 106 6.41 0.56 0.44
CA THR A 106 7.66 0.85 -0.28
C THR A 106 8.79 -0.15 -0.02
N HIS A 107 8.49 -1.32 0.55
CA HIS A 107 9.52 -2.24 1.06
C HIS A 107 10.50 -1.48 1.98
N LYS A 108 11.80 -1.75 1.90
CA LYS A 108 12.86 -1.11 2.69
C LYS A 108 13.37 0.22 2.08
N ASP A 109 12.66 0.83 1.14
CA ASP A 109 13.09 2.10 0.52
C ASP A 109 13.07 3.23 1.59
N PRO A 110 14.22 3.86 1.90
CA PRO A 110 14.32 4.84 2.96
C PRO A 110 13.80 6.22 2.57
N THR A 111 13.57 6.48 1.28
CA THR A 111 13.36 7.83 0.73
C THR A 111 12.19 8.54 1.41
N LEU A 112 10.98 7.99 1.32
CA LEU A 112 9.79 8.63 1.89
C LEU A 112 9.80 8.68 3.42
N PRO A 113 10.20 7.61 4.15
CA PRO A 113 10.36 7.69 5.59
C PRO A 113 11.30 8.81 6.03
N SER A 114 12.41 9.02 5.32
CA SER A 114 13.35 10.08 5.63
C SER A 114 12.78 11.48 5.32
N LEU A 115 12.10 11.64 4.18
CA LEU A 115 11.48 12.92 3.80
C LEU A 115 10.37 13.35 4.77
N LEU A 116 9.60 12.39 5.28
CA LEU A 116 8.54 12.62 6.25
C LEU A 116 9.03 12.67 7.70
N GLY A 117 10.31 12.40 7.96
CA GLY A 117 10.86 12.33 9.32
C GLY A 117 10.22 11.23 10.17
N LEU A 118 9.85 10.09 9.58
CA LEU A 118 9.22 8.99 10.31
C LEU A 118 10.21 8.34 11.29
N THR A 119 9.72 7.91 12.45
CA THR A 119 10.46 7.04 13.35
C THR A 119 10.74 5.70 12.66
N ARG A 120 11.96 5.18 12.84
CA ARG A 120 12.44 3.96 12.17
C ARG A 120 13.12 3.03 13.13
N ARG A 121 13.01 1.72 12.86
CA ARG A 121 13.77 0.66 13.53
C ARG A 121 14.67 -0.02 12.51
N GLY A 122 15.92 0.44 12.42
CA GLY A 122 16.83 0.04 11.37
C GLY A 122 16.30 0.44 9.99
N ALA A 123 16.18 -0.53 9.08
CA ALA A 123 15.67 -0.28 7.73
C ALA A 123 14.15 -0.05 7.66
N TYR A 124 13.42 -0.38 8.72
CA TYR A 124 11.95 -0.45 8.73
C TYR A 124 11.31 0.80 9.31
N ILE A 125 10.11 1.12 8.86
CA ILE A 125 9.25 2.16 9.42
C ILE A 125 8.67 1.63 10.73
N ASP A 126 8.84 2.39 11.82
CA ASP A 126 8.23 2.03 13.09
C ASP A 126 6.71 2.27 13.02
N THR A 127 5.93 1.29 13.47
CA THR A 127 4.46 1.34 13.41
C THR A 127 3.85 0.69 14.63
N ASP A 128 2.64 1.11 14.98
CA ASP A 128 1.79 0.34 15.89
C ASP A 128 1.29 -0.97 15.23
N GLU A 129 0.43 -1.72 15.91
CA GLU A 129 -0.11 -2.96 15.35
C GLU A 129 -0.95 -2.71 14.09
N GLY A 130 -1.77 -1.66 14.07
CA GLY A 130 -2.63 -1.27 12.94
C GLY A 130 -1.91 -0.63 11.75
N GLY A 131 -0.59 -0.45 11.84
CA GLY A 131 0.24 0.12 10.77
C GLY A 131 0.35 1.65 10.80
N ARG A 132 -0.11 2.32 11.86
CA ARG A 132 0.05 3.77 12.03
C ARG A 132 1.51 4.11 12.30
N THR A 133 2.03 5.11 11.61
CA THR A 133 3.41 5.60 11.80
C THR A 133 3.46 6.71 12.86
N SER A 134 4.66 7.25 13.12
CA SER A 134 4.84 8.44 13.97
C SER A 134 4.26 9.73 13.37
N TYR A 135 3.86 9.72 12.09
CA TYR A 135 3.27 10.87 11.41
C TYR A 135 1.76 10.66 11.23
N PRO A 136 0.91 11.57 11.73
CA PRO A 136 -0.55 11.45 11.59
C PRO A 136 -0.98 11.26 10.14
N ARG A 137 -1.99 10.40 9.90
CA ARG A 137 -2.52 10.09 8.55
C ARG A 137 -1.54 9.37 7.61
N VAL A 138 -0.37 8.96 8.10
CA VAL A 138 0.58 8.13 7.36
C VAL A 138 0.64 6.74 7.98
N TYR A 139 0.40 5.73 7.15
CA TYR A 139 0.42 4.32 7.50
C TYR A 139 1.54 3.60 6.74
N ALA A 140 1.97 2.43 7.21
CA ALA A 140 2.89 1.56 6.49
C ALA A 140 2.47 0.09 6.59
N ALA A 141 2.68 -0.66 5.51
CA ALA A 141 2.29 -2.07 5.42
C ALA A 141 3.32 -2.92 4.64
N GLY A 142 3.19 -4.23 4.82
CA GLY A 142 4.06 -5.24 4.26
C GLY A 142 5.46 -5.19 4.86
N VAL A 143 6.46 -5.51 4.04
CA VAL A 143 7.87 -5.54 4.47
C VAL A 143 8.37 -4.17 4.96
N ALA A 144 7.72 -3.07 4.60
CA ALA A 144 8.12 -1.73 5.00
C ALA A 144 8.17 -1.52 6.52
N ARG A 145 7.28 -2.18 7.27
CA ARG A 145 7.24 -2.09 8.74
C ARG A 145 8.08 -3.15 9.46
N GLY A 146 8.66 -4.11 8.74
CA GLY A 146 9.53 -5.15 9.32
C GLY A 146 8.87 -6.07 10.35
N LYS A 147 7.53 -6.10 10.39
CA LYS A 147 6.75 -6.97 11.28
C LYS A 147 6.30 -8.27 10.62
N VAL A 148 6.45 -8.36 9.29
CA VAL A 148 6.07 -9.55 8.51
C VAL A 148 7.23 -10.01 7.62
N PRO A 149 7.42 -11.33 7.44
CA PRO A 149 8.41 -11.86 6.52
C PRO A 149 8.05 -11.56 5.06
N GLY A 150 9.07 -11.47 4.21
CA GLY A 150 8.92 -11.14 2.79
C GLY A 150 8.35 -12.29 1.96
N HIS A 151 7.03 -12.50 2.03
CA HIS A 151 6.28 -13.40 1.15
C HIS A 151 5.10 -12.66 0.51
N ALA A 152 4.74 -13.01 -0.72
CA ALA A 152 3.69 -12.31 -1.45
C ALA A 152 2.33 -12.38 -0.73
N ILE A 153 1.92 -13.56 -0.28
CA ILE A 153 0.65 -13.76 0.44
C ILE A 153 0.64 -13.05 1.79
N ILE A 154 1.74 -13.11 2.54
CA ILE A 154 1.85 -12.46 3.85
C ILE A 154 1.83 -10.95 3.69
N SER A 155 2.55 -10.41 2.69
CA SER A 155 2.54 -8.98 2.40
C SER A 155 1.15 -8.51 1.96
N ALA A 156 0.45 -9.30 1.13
CA ALA A 156 -0.93 -9.00 0.74
C ALA A 156 -1.88 -9.01 1.95
N GLY A 157 -1.75 -9.99 2.85
CA GLY A 157 -2.50 -10.04 4.10
C GLY A 157 -2.25 -8.84 5.00
N ASP A 158 -0.99 -8.43 5.17
CA ASP A 158 -0.61 -7.26 5.95
C ASP A 158 -1.17 -5.96 5.33
N GLY A 159 -1.13 -5.84 4.00
CA GLY A 159 -1.74 -4.73 3.27
C GLY A 159 -3.25 -4.61 3.51
N ALA A 160 -3.97 -5.72 3.41
CA ALA A 160 -5.40 -5.78 3.72
C ALA A 160 -5.68 -5.43 5.19
N TYR A 161 -4.90 -5.99 6.11
CA TYR A 161 -5.03 -5.74 7.54
C TYR A 161 -4.88 -4.26 7.88
N VAL A 162 -3.82 -3.60 7.39
CA VAL A 162 -3.60 -2.16 7.61
C VAL A 162 -4.66 -1.31 6.93
N ALA A 163 -5.13 -1.69 5.73
CA ALA A 163 -6.24 -1.01 5.08
C ALA A 163 -7.52 -1.02 5.93
N VAL A 164 -7.86 -2.15 6.54
CA VAL A 164 -9.03 -2.25 7.44
C VAL A 164 -8.88 -1.36 8.68
N HIS A 165 -7.67 -1.29 9.26
CA HIS A 165 -7.39 -0.36 10.37
C HIS A 165 -7.51 1.09 9.95
N LEU A 166 -7.00 1.46 8.77
CA LEU A 166 -7.13 2.80 8.20
C LEU A 166 -8.60 3.18 8.01
N VAL A 167 -9.42 2.28 7.46
CA VAL A 167 -10.87 2.51 7.32
C VAL A 167 -11.55 2.64 8.68
N SER A 168 -11.12 1.86 9.67
CA SER A 168 -11.68 1.94 11.03
C SER A 168 -11.38 3.30 11.67
N ASP A 169 -10.16 3.83 11.50
CA ASP A 169 -9.79 5.17 11.96
C ASP A 169 -10.62 6.27 11.29
N LEU A 170 -10.88 6.11 10.00
CA LEU A 170 -11.72 7.02 9.22
C LEU A 170 -13.16 7.07 9.73
N ARG A 171 -13.72 5.91 10.08
CA ARG A 171 -15.12 5.78 10.48
C ARG A 171 -15.35 5.99 11.98
N GLY A 172 -14.28 5.93 12.79
CA GLY A 172 -14.37 6.00 14.25
C GLY A 172 -14.91 4.72 14.91
N GLU A 173 -15.06 3.63 14.16
CA GLU A 173 -15.55 2.35 14.63
C GLU A 173 -14.89 1.18 13.85
N PRO A 174 -14.87 -0.05 14.40
CA PRO A 174 -14.30 -1.20 13.71
C PRO A 174 -14.95 -1.47 12.35
N TYR A 175 -14.15 -1.46 11.28
CA TYR A 175 -14.62 -1.79 9.94
C TYR A 175 -14.65 -3.30 9.70
N LYS A 176 -15.75 -3.80 9.15
CA LYS A 176 -15.90 -5.18 8.70
C LYS A 176 -16.37 -5.20 7.25
N ASP A 177 -15.61 -5.87 6.40
CA ASP A 177 -15.95 -6.08 5.01
C ASP A 177 -16.68 -7.41 4.86
N HIS A 178 -17.97 -7.42 5.15
CA HIS A 178 -18.87 -8.52 4.82
C HIS A 178 -19.68 -8.10 3.61
N ALA A 179 -19.57 -8.84 2.50
CA ALA A 179 -20.54 -8.71 1.43
C ALA A 179 -21.92 -9.12 1.99
N LEU A 180 -22.90 -8.22 1.94
CA LEU A 180 -24.32 -8.56 2.05
C LEU A 180 -24.79 -9.08 0.70
#